data_AF-A0A7J2SS86-F1
#
_entry.id   AF-A0A7J2SS86-F1
#
_cell.length_a   1.000
_cell.length_b   1.000
_cell.length_c   1.000
_cell.angle_alpha   90.00
_cell.angle_beta   90.00
_cell.angle_gamma   90.00
#
_symmetry.space_group_name_H-M   'P 1'
#
loop_
_entity.id
_entity.type
_entity.pdbx_description
1 polymer ?
#
loop_
_entity_poly.entity_id
_entity_poly.type
_entity_poly.pdbx_seq_one_letter_code
_entity_poly.pdbx_strand_id
1 'polypeptide(L)'
;MNEVFSWDSINDTFRYSGRSYLLEEIRAKLNISKEQLQQELNNRIKIINWTIKKRMHTFREVSQVINEYADNPDELIKRIDADA
;
A
#
# COMPACT_ATOMS: atom_id res chain seq x y z
N MET A 1 23.14 -1.50 5.11
CA MET A 1 21.84 -0.81 5.24
C MET A 1 21.29 -0.61 3.83
N ASN A 2 20.03 -0.96 3.56
CA ASN A 2 19.40 -0.72 2.26
C ASN A 2 18.40 0.42 2.44
N GLU A 3 18.77 1.61 1.98
CA GLU A 3 17.88 2.75 1.96
C GLU A 3 16.87 2.56 0.83
N VAL A 4 15.61 2.31 1.22
CA VAL A 4 14.52 2.01 0.27
C VAL A 4 13.85 3.30 -0.22
N PHE A 5 13.78 4.30 0.66
CA PHE A 5 13.25 5.62 0.36
C PHE A 5 14.20 6.68 0.89
N SER A 6 14.41 7.73 0.09
CA SER A 6 15.13 8.93 0.50
C SER A 6 14.23 10.17 0.36
N TRP A 7 14.44 11.17 1.21
CA TRP A 7 13.70 12.43 1.15
C TRP A 7 14.47 13.46 0.30
N ASP A 8 13.79 14.03 -0.68
CA ASP A 8 14.23 15.21 -1.43
C ASP A 8 13.63 16.45 -0.77
N SER A 9 14.44 17.15 0.01
CA SER A 9 14.02 18.33 0.76
C SER A 9 13.74 19.56 -0.10
N ILE A 10 14.26 19.61 -1.34
CA ILE A 10 14.04 20.75 -2.25
C ILE A 10 12.60 20.72 -2.76
N ASN A 11 12.11 19.52 -3.10
CA ASN A 11 10.79 19.33 -3.69
C ASN A 11 9.74 18.83 -2.70
N ASP A 12 10.13 18.55 -1.45
CA ASP A 12 9.32 17.86 -0.44
C ASP A 12 8.71 16.54 -0.97
N THR A 13 9.56 15.70 -1.55
CA THR A 13 9.14 14.43 -2.15
C THR A 13 9.98 13.26 -1.64
N PHE A 14 9.43 12.05 -1.73
CA PHE A 14 10.17 10.82 -1.44
C PHE A 14 10.56 10.12 -2.73
N ARG A 15 11.81 9.69 -2.84
CA ARG A 15 12.33 8.89 -3.95
C ARG A 15 12.46 7.43 -3.53
N TYR A 16 11.88 6.52 -4.30
CA TYR A 16 12.05 5.09 -4.11
C TYR A 16 13.32 4.61 -4.81
N SER A 17 14.18 3.86 -4.11
CA SER A 17 15.46 3.39 -4.64
C SER A 17 15.35 2.27 -5.69
N GLY A 18 14.14 1.79 -5.96
CA GLY A 18 13.86 0.77 -6.97
C GLY A 18 14.03 -0.67 -6.47
N ARG A 19 14.63 -0.88 -5.29
CA ARG A 19 14.83 -2.22 -4.73
C ARG A 19 14.73 -2.24 -3.20
N SER A 20 13.96 -3.19 -2.69
CA SER A 20 13.86 -3.48 -1.25
C SER A 20 14.19 -4.94 -0.98
N TYR A 21 15.24 -5.20 -0.19
CA TYR A 21 15.58 -6.57 0.22
C TYR A 21 14.47 -7.19 1.08
N LEU A 22 13.80 -6.38 1.91
CA LEU A 22 12.67 -6.85 2.72
C LEU A 22 11.51 -7.35 1.84
N LEU A 23 11.22 -6.64 0.75
CA LEU A 23 10.19 -7.08 -0.19
C LEU A 23 10.58 -8.37 -0.91
N GLU A 24 11.86 -8.56 -1.27
CA GLU A 24 12.34 -9.83 -1.82
C GLU A 24 12.23 -10.99 -0.81
N GLU A 25 12.53 -10.74 0.46
CA GLU A 25 12.33 -11.75 1.51
C GLU A 25 10.85 -12.11 1.71
N ILE A 26 9.95 -11.12 1.72
CA ILE A 26 8.50 -11.36 1.81
C ILE A 26 8.03 -12.17 0.60
N ARG A 27 8.47 -11.79 -0.60
CA ARG A 27 8.16 -12.51 -1.85
C ARG A 27 8.57 -13.98 -1.77
N ALA A 28 9.79 -14.25 -1.30
CA ALA A 28 10.30 -15.59 -1.12
C ALA A 28 9.52 -16.38 -0.06
N LYS A 29 9.21 -15.77 1.09
CA LYS A 29 8.45 -16.39 2.18
C LYS A 29 7.02 -16.75 1.78
N LEU A 30 6.38 -15.90 0.98
CA LEU A 30 5.01 -16.11 0.52
C LEU A 30 4.93 -16.94 -0.78
N ASN A 31 6.07 -17.24 -1.41
CA ASN A 31 6.17 -17.93 -2.69
C ASN A 31 5.28 -17.29 -3.78
N ILE A 32 5.33 -15.96 -3.89
CA ILE A 32 4.57 -15.20 -4.88
C ILE A 32 5.48 -14.61 -5.97
N SER A 33 4.90 -14.32 -7.14
CA SER A 33 5.61 -13.63 -8.21
C SER A 33 5.87 -12.16 -7.86
N LYS A 34 6.77 -11.53 -8.61
CA LYS A 34 7.04 -10.09 -8.47
C LYS A 34 5.80 -9.26 -8.80
N GLU A 35 5.04 -9.69 -9.80
CA GLU A 35 3.80 -9.06 -10.25
C GLU A 35 2.72 -9.13 -9.16
N GLN A 36 2.58 -10.28 -8.50
CA GLN A 36 1.66 -10.45 -7.36
C GLN A 36 2.03 -9.54 -6.18
N LEU A 37 3.33 -9.46 -5.84
CA LEU A 37 3.79 -8.54 -4.79
C LEU A 37 3.52 -7.08 -5.16
N GLN A 38 3.79 -6.70 -6.41
CA GLN A 38 3.54 -5.35 -6.89
C GLN A 38 2.04 -5.02 -6.88
N GLN A 39 1.19 -5.97 -7.26
CA GLN A 39 -0.26 -5.81 -7.21
C GLN A 39 -0.74 -5.60 -5.76
N GLU A 40 -0.22 -6.35 -4.80
CA GLU A 40 -0.57 -6.19 -3.38
C GLU A 40 -0.13 -4.83 -2.83
N LEU A 41 1.07 -4.35 -3.21
CA LEU A 41 1.51 -2.99 -2.87
C LEU A 41 0.61 -1.93 -3.49
N ASN A 42 0.24 -2.08 -4.77
CA ASN A 42 -0.65 -1.16 -5.46
C ASN A 42 -2.05 -1.12 -4.82
N ASN A 43 -2.58 -2.27 -4.38
CA ASN A 43 -3.85 -2.34 -3.66
C ASN A 43 -3.78 -1.56 -2.34
N ARG A 44 -2.72 -1.75 -1.54
CA ARG A 44 -2.53 -1.02 -0.28
C ARG A 44 -2.38 0.49 -0.49
N ILE A 45 -1.64 0.91 -1.52
CA ILE A 45 -1.50 2.32 -1.90
C ILE A 45 -2.88 2.88 -2.29
N LYS A 46 -3.65 2.15 -3.10
CA LYS A 46 -5.01 2.55 -3.52
C LYS A 46 -5.92 2.76 -2.31
N ILE A 47 -5.90 1.85 -1.33
CA ILE A 47 -6.71 1.94 -0.11
C ILE A 47 -6.34 3.18 0.71
N ILE A 48 -5.05 3.43 0.92
CA ILE A 48 -4.58 4.62 1.66
C ILE A 48 -4.98 5.92 0.94
N ASN A 49 -4.85 5.96 -0.38
CA ASN A 49 -5.27 7.13 -1.15
C ASN A 49 -6.79 7.34 -1.09
N TRP A 50 -7.58 6.26 -1.07
CA TRP A 50 -9.03 6.33 -0.93
C TRP A 50 -9.45 6.85 0.45
N THR A 51 -8.81 6.43 1.55
CA THR A 51 -9.12 6.98 2.89
C THR A 51 -8.84 8.48 2.96
N ILE A 52 -7.76 8.94 2.32
CA ILE A 52 -7.45 10.37 2.17
C ILE A 52 -8.54 11.10 1.36
N LYS A 53 -8.94 10.57 0.18
CA LYS A 53 -10.01 11.15 -0.66
C LYS A 53 -11.33 11.27 0.11
N LYS A 54 -11.65 10.29 0.95
CA LYS A 54 -12.86 10.25 1.78
C LYS A 54 -12.76 11.04 3.08
N ARG A 55 -11.61 11.69 3.34
CA ARG A 55 -11.32 12.42 4.60
C ARG A 55 -11.47 11.53 5.85
N MET A 56 -11.16 10.25 5.74
CA MET A 56 -11.08 9.33 6.88
C MET A 56 -9.69 9.48 7.51
N HIS A 57 -9.63 10.14 8.66
CA HIS A 57 -8.36 10.54 9.29
C HIS A 57 -8.27 10.16 10.77
N THR A 58 -9.37 9.70 11.36
CA THR A 58 -9.31 9.18 12.73
C THR A 58 -8.71 7.78 12.74
N PHE A 59 -8.02 7.44 13.82
CA PHE A 59 -7.49 6.10 14.03
C PHE A 59 -8.57 5.01 13.83
N ARG A 60 -9.77 5.23 14.38
CA ARG A 60 -10.88 4.28 14.28
C ARG A 60 -11.29 4.04 12.83
N GLU A 61 -11.49 5.09 12.04
CA GLU A 61 -11.90 4.97 10.63
C GLU A 61 -10.86 4.21 9.81
N VAL A 62 -9.59 4.58 9.96
CA VAL A 62 -8.50 3.94 9.21
C VAL A 62 -8.34 2.47 9.62
N SER A 63 -8.40 2.16 10.93
CA SER A 63 -8.35 0.78 11.41
C SER A 63 -9.50 -0.08 10.87
N GLN A 64 -10.71 0.47 10.75
CA GLN A 64 -11.84 -0.25 10.17
C GLN A 64 -11.57 -0.63 8.71
N VAL A 65 -11.05 0.30 7.90
CA VAL A 65 -10.71 0.02 6.49
C VAL A 65 -9.59 -1.00 6.36
N ILE A 66 -8.55 -0.92 7.21
CA ILE A 66 -7.45 -1.89 7.20
C ILE A 66 -7.94 -3.29 7.57
N ASN A 67 -8.79 -3.41 8.61
CA ASN A 67 -9.35 -4.70 9.01
C ASN A 67 -10.27 -5.26 7.92
N GLU A 68 -11.09 -4.43 7.30
CA GLU A 68 -11.93 -4.84 6.16
C GLU A 68 -11.11 -5.36 4.99
N TYR A 69 -9.95 -4.74 4.68
CA TYR A 69 -9.05 -5.25 3.65
C TYR A 69 -8.45 -6.62 4.03
N ALA A 70 -8.12 -6.83 5.31
CA ALA A 70 -7.58 -8.08 5.78
C ALA A 70 -8.61 -9.23 5.69
N ASP A 71 -9.88 -8.93 5.97
CA ASP A 71 -10.97 -9.91 5.96
C ASP A 71 -11.52 -10.16 4.54
N ASN A 72 -11.74 -9.09 3.75
CA ASN A 72 -12.43 -9.15 2.46
C ASN A 72 -11.79 -8.20 1.42
N PRO A 73 -10.56 -8.48 0.95
CA PRO A 73 -9.81 -7.58 0.09
C PRO A 73 -10.51 -7.29 -1.24
N ASP A 74 -11.09 -8.32 -1.88
CA ASP A 74 -11.73 -8.18 -3.20
C ASP A 74 -12.96 -7.26 -3.16
N GLU A 75 -13.80 -7.40 -2.13
CA GLU A 75 -15.00 -6.58 -1.97
C GLU A 75 -14.66 -5.12 -1.66
N LEU A 76 -13.65 -4.88 -0.81
CA LEU A 76 -13.18 -3.53 -0.56
C LEU A 76 -12.60 -2.88 -1.82
N ILE A 77 -11.77 -3.60 -2.57
CA ILE A 77 -11.17 -3.08 -3.82
C ILE A 77 -12.25 -2.76 -4.85
N LYS A 78 -13.25 -3.63 -5.05
CA LYS A 78 -14.40 -3.36 -5.93
C LYS A 78 -15.14 -2.09 -5.52
N ARG A 79 -15.39 -1.92 -4.22
CA ARG A 79 -16.06 -0.71 -3.69
C ARG A 79 -15.23 0.55 -3.95
N ILE A 80 -13.93 0.49 -3.72
CA ILE A 80 -13.02 1.61 -3.99
C ILE A 80 -12.99 1.97 -5.47
N ASP A 81 -12.97 0.97 -6.35
CA ASP A 81 -12.94 1.17 -7.81
C ASP A 81 -14.27 1.72 -8.35
N ALA A 82 -15.41 1.39 -7.73
CA ALA A 82 -16.70 1.99 -8.06
C ALA A 82 -16.83 3.46 -7.59
N ASP A 83 -16.05 3.85 -6.59
CA ASP A 83 -16.01 5.20 -5.99
C ASP A 83 -15.00 6.15 -6.68
N ALA A 84 -14.21 5.64 -7.62
CA ALA A 84 -13.11 6.36 -8.28
C ALA A 84 -13.64 7.43 -9.23
#